data_AF-A2FK86-F1
#
_entry.id   AF-A2FK86-F1
#
_cell.length_a   1.000
_cell.length_b   1.000
_cell.length_c   1.000
_cell.angle_alpha   90.00
_cell.angle_beta   90.00
_cell.angle_gamma   90.00
#
_symmetry.space_group_name_H-M   'P 1'
#
loop_
_entity.id
_entity.type
_entity.pdbx_description
1 polymer ?
#
loop_
_entity_poly.entity_id
_entity_poly.type
_entity_poly.pdbx_seq_one_letter_code
_entity_poly.pdbx_strand_id
1 'polypeptide(L)'
;MSGGNARKCSVATTFLSDAHIILLDEPTSSLDPIARHKVHELINRYKGVKTFMLCTHLLDEAENLCDTISIMLNGCVYTIGSPQYLANKFGTEWKVDILLDNPSQGTQNNINDFITREIPMAYPTIIRPTSRIYSIPRKEISITELFKKLDAAQQNNIGIKYYSCSCSTLEKVFLEIVILSELRNLESDTEMSELSAQPRNLNVS
;
A
#
# COMPACT_ATOMS: atom_id res chain seq x y z
N MET A 1 -29.86 -20.76 -1.52
CA MET A 1 -28.75 -20.23 -2.36
C MET A 1 -27.49 -20.26 -1.53
N SER A 2 -26.33 -20.63 -2.08
CA SER A 2 -25.06 -20.45 -1.36
C SER A 2 -24.81 -18.95 -1.13
N GLY A 3 -24.06 -18.60 -0.08
CA GLY A 3 -23.74 -17.20 0.25
C GLY A 3 -23.19 -16.43 -0.97
N GLY A 4 -22.28 -17.05 -1.72
CA GLY A 4 -21.71 -16.46 -2.95
C GLY A 4 -22.75 -16.21 -4.06
N ASN A 5 -23.73 -17.09 -4.26
CA ASN A 5 -24.77 -16.88 -5.28
C ASN A 5 -25.78 -15.80 -4.85
N ALA A 6 -26.10 -15.71 -3.56
CA ALA A 6 -26.93 -14.62 -3.03
C ALA A 6 -26.24 -13.26 -3.20
N ARG A 7 -24.92 -13.23 -2.95
CA ARG A 7 -24.07 -12.05 -3.17
C ARG A 7 -24.06 -11.62 -4.65
N LYS A 8 -23.81 -12.57 -5.57
CA LYS A 8 -23.84 -12.33 -7.03
C LYS A 8 -25.17 -11.71 -7.48
N CYS A 9 -26.29 -12.24 -6.97
CA CYS A 9 -27.61 -11.71 -7.28
C CYS A 9 -27.80 -10.26 -6.78
N SER A 10 -27.45 -10.00 -5.51
CA SER A 10 -27.53 -8.66 -4.91
C SER A 10 -26.70 -7.61 -5.66
N VAL A 11 -25.46 -7.96 -6.03
CA VAL A 11 -24.60 -7.10 -6.83
C VAL A 11 -25.24 -6.85 -8.21
N ALA A 12 -25.71 -7.90 -8.90
CA ALA A 12 -26.34 -7.77 -10.21
C ALA A 12 -27.60 -6.89 -10.18
N THR A 13 -28.47 -7.03 -9.17
CA THR A 13 -29.68 -6.19 -9.04
C THR A 13 -29.33 -4.72 -8.85
N THR A 14 -28.21 -4.43 -8.19
CA THR A 14 -27.75 -3.05 -7.97
C THR A 14 -27.33 -2.38 -9.28
N PHE A 15 -26.66 -3.12 -10.17
CA PHE A 15 -26.27 -2.62 -11.50
C PHE A 15 -27.44 -2.44 -12.47
N LEU A 16 -28.52 -3.21 -12.30
CA LEU A 16 -29.74 -3.05 -13.09
C LEU A 16 -30.57 -1.83 -12.67
N SER A 17 -30.31 -1.28 -11.49
CA SER A 17 -30.99 -0.08 -11.02
C SER A 17 -30.53 1.17 -11.79
N ASP A 18 -31.45 2.11 -12.00
CA ASP A 18 -31.14 3.41 -12.58
C ASP A 18 -30.50 4.39 -11.56
N ALA A 19 -30.01 3.88 -10.42
CA ALA A 19 -29.38 4.70 -9.40
C ALA A 19 -28.08 5.34 -9.92
N HIS A 20 -27.89 6.63 -9.67
CA HIS A 20 -26.65 7.34 -9.97
C HIS A 20 -25.55 7.05 -8.94
N ILE A 21 -25.93 6.70 -7.71
CA ILE A 21 -25.03 6.39 -6.60
C ILE A 21 -25.34 4.96 -6.13
N ILE A 22 -24.31 4.13 -6.05
CA ILE A 22 -24.39 2.74 -5.64
C ILE A 22 -23.48 2.54 -4.42
N LEU A 23 -24.05 2.01 -3.33
CA LEU A 23 -23.32 1.66 -2.12
C LEU A 23 -23.11 0.14 -2.08
N LEU A 24 -21.87 -0.30 -1.91
CA LEU A 24 -21.48 -1.70 -1.92
C LEU A 24 -20.67 -2.00 -0.66
N ASP A 25 -21.27 -2.70 0.29
CA ASP A 25 -20.62 -3.08 1.54
C ASP A 25 -20.11 -4.53 1.46
N GLU A 26 -18.83 -4.74 1.21
CA GLU A 26 -18.17 -6.04 1.01
C GLU A 26 -18.66 -6.82 -0.24
N PRO A 27 -18.74 -6.20 -1.44
CA PRO A 27 -19.40 -6.79 -2.62
C PRO A 27 -18.77 -8.12 -3.07
N THR A 28 -17.47 -8.30 -2.84
CA THR A 28 -16.68 -9.44 -3.31
C THR A 28 -16.46 -10.49 -2.22
N SER A 29 -16.94 -10.26 -1.00
CA SER A 29 -16.83 -11.22 0.10
C SER A 29 -17.53 -12.53 -0.26
N SER A 30 -16.86 -13.66 0.02
CA SER A 30 -17.34 -15.02 -0.28
C SER A 30 -17.50 -15.35 -1.78
N LEU A 31 -16.91 -14.55 -2.68
CA LEU A 31 -16.81 -14.87 -4.10
C LEU A 31 -15.50 -15.59 -4.42
N ASP A 32 -15.57 -16.50 -5.38
CA ASP A 32 -14.38 -17.09 -6.00
C ASP A 32 -13.61 -16.04 -6.83
N PRO A 33 -12.30 -16.24 -7.10
CA PRO A 33 -11.48 -15.25 -7.82
C PRO A 33 -12.05 -14.82 -9.17
N ILE A 34 -12.70 -15.73 -9.90
CA ILE A 34 -13.29 -15.45 -11.22
C ILE A 34 -14.50 -14.54 -11.06
N ALA A 35 -15.38 -14.85 -10.10
CA ALA A 35 -16.54 -14.01 -9.82
C ALA A 35 -16.15 -12.62 -9.29
N ARG A 36 -15.14 -12.53 -8.42
CA ARG A 36 -14.58 -11.25 -7.96
C ARG A 36 -14.13 -10.40 -9.15
N HIS A 37 -13.35 -11.00 -10.06
CA HIS A 37 -12.87 -10.30 -11.25
C HIS A 37 -14.02 -9.74 -12.11
N LYS A 38 -15.09 -10.52 -12.31
CA LYS A 38 -16.29 -10.06 -13.03
C LYS A 38 -16.98 -8.87 -12.35
N VAL A 39 -17.04 -8.84 -11.02
CA VAL A 39 -17.58 -7.69 -10.28
C VAL A 39 -16.70 -6.45 -10.50
N HIS A 40 -15.38 -6.60 -10.45
CA HIS A 40 -14.45 -5.51 -10.71
C HIS A 40 -14.60 -4.97 -12.15
N GLU A 41 -14.73 -5.85 -13.14
CA GLU A 41 -15.00 -5.46 -14.53
C GLU A 41 -16.31 -4.67 -14.68
N LEU A 42 -17.37 -5.08 -13.97
CA LEU A 42 -18.65 -4.36 -13.97
C LEU A 42 -18.51 -2.96 -13.36
N ILE A 43 -17.86 -2.85 -12.20
CA ILE A 43 -17.59 -1.54 -11.55
C ILE A 43 -16.82 -0.64 -12.52
N ASN A 44 -15.73 -1.15 -13.10
CA ASN A 44 -14.90 -0.39 -14.05
C ASN A 44 -15.66 0.01 -15.32
N ARG A 45 -16.54 -0.85 -15.84
CA ARG A 45 -17.36 -0.53 -17.03
C ARG A 45 -18.33 0.62 -16.79
N TYR A 46 -18.93 0.68 -15.61
CA TYR A 46 -19.89 1.73 -15.26
C TYR A 46 -19.26 2.94 -14.57
N LYS A 47 -17.95 2.89 -14.29
CA LYS A 47 -17.18 4.01 -13.75
C LYS A 47 -17.27 5.21 -14.71
N GLY A 48 -17.60 6.38 -14.16
CA GLY A 48 -17.84 7.60 -14.94
C GLY A 48 -19.29 7.80 -15.39
N VAL A 49 -20.11 6.74 -15.43
CA VAL A 49 -21.57 6.84 -15.63
C VAL A 49 -22.30 6.84 -14.28
N LYS A 50 -21.83 6.02 -13.33
CA LYS A 50 -22.34 5.92 -11.96
C LYS A 50 -21.23 6.17 -10.95
N THR A 51 -21.61 6.62 -9.76
CA THR A 51 -20.71 6.78 -8.61
C THR A 51 -20.84 5.56 -7.70
N PHE A 52 -19.72 4.96 -7.32
CA PHE A 52 -19.67 3.80 -6.45
C PHE A 52 -19.00 4.19 -5.12
N MET A 53 -19.63 3.82 -4.01
CA MET A 53 -19.02 3.82 -2.68
C MET A 53 -18.84 2.38 -2.23
N LEU A 54 -17.59 1.98 -2.03
CA LEU A 54 -17.18 0.62 -1.70
C LEU A 54 -16.67 0.61 -0.26
N CYS A 55 -17.25 -0.24 0.58
CA CYS A 55 -16.64 -0.65 1.83
C CYS A 55 -16.01 -2.03 1.62
N THR A 56 -14.72 -2.17 1.83
CA THR A 56 -14.00 -3.43 1.67
C THR A 56 -12.80 -3.47 2.62
N HIS A 57 -12.56 -4.63 3.21
CA HIS A 57 -11.31 -4.94 3.91
C HIS A 57 -10.22 -5.42 2.96
N LEU A 58 -10.53 -5.66 1.68
CA LEU A 58 -9.57 -6.06 0.67
C LEU A 58 -8.89 -4.83 0.09
N LEU A 59 -7.68 -4.53 0.56
CA LEU A 59 -6.95 -3.31 0.17
C LEU A 59 -6.57 -3.31 -1.31
N ASP A 60 -6.18 -4.46 -1.89
CA ASP A 60 -6.08 -4.66 -3.33
C ASP A 60 -7.34 -4.22 -4.11
N GLU A 61 -8.54 -4.48 -3.60
CA GLU A 61 -9.79 -4.07 -4.27
C GLU A 61 -9.96 -2.54 -4.23
N ALA A 62 -9.73 -1.94 -3.06
CA ALA A 62 -9.79 -0.50 -2.89
C ALA A 62 -8.75 0.22 -3.76
N GLU A 63 -7.50 -0.27 -3.79
CA GLU A 63 -6.41 0.32 -4.57
C GLU A 63 -6.69 0.29 -6.09
N ASN A 64 -7.30 -0.79 -6.58
CA ASN A 64 -7.56 -0.95 -8.01
C ASN A 64 -8.85 -0.29 -8.51
N LEU A 65 -9.89 -0.18 -7.68
CA LEU A 65 -11.21 0.31 -8.10
C LEU A 65 -11.46 1.77 -7.73
N CYS A 66 -10.98 2.22 -6.56
CA CYS A 66 -11.37 3.50 -5.99
C CYS A 66 -10.48 4.65 -6.47
N ASP A 67 -11.11 5.76 -6.85
CA ASP A 67 -10.40 7.01 -7.14
C ASP A 67 -9.96 7.75 -5.86
N THR A 68 -10.75 7.58 -4.80
CA THR A 68 -10.51 8.14 -3.46
C THR A 68 -10.78 7.07 -2.43
N ILE A 69 -9.86 6.95 -1.47
CA ILE A 69 -9.92 5.99 -0.38
C ILE A 69 -10.00 6.78 0.92
N SER A 70 -10.94 6.39 1.77
CA SER A 70 -11.07 6.87 3.15
C SER A 70 -10.72 5.73 4.09
N ILE A 71 -9.71 5.92 4.93
CA ILE A 71 -9.30 4.94 5.94
C ILE A 71 -9.92 5.34 7.27
N MET A 72 -10.69 4.43 7.85
CA MET A 72 -11.32 4.61 9.16
C MET A 72 -10.54 3.88 10.25
N LEU A 73 -10.39 4.52 11.41
CA LEU A 73 -9.83 3.96 12.64
C LEU A 73 -10.69 4.39 13.82
N ASN A 74 -11.00 3.48 14.73
CA ASN A 74 -11.78 3.75 15.95
C ASN A 74 -13.11 4.51 15.67
N GLY A 75 -13.80 4.12 14.59
CA GLY A 75 -15.08 4.73 14.19
C GLY A 75 -14.98 6.11 13.54
N CYS A 76 -13.78 6.67 13.39
CA CYS A 76 -13.55 7.98 12.77
C CYS A 76 -12.73 7.85 11.48
N VAL A 77 -12.93 8.79 10.54
CA VAL A 77 -12.07 8.88 9.35
C VAL A 77 -10.71 9.42 9.77
N TYR A 78 -9.65 8.62 9.60
CA TYR A 78 -8.28 9.00 9.94
C TYR A 78 -7.62 9.80 8.80
N THR A 79 -7.78 9.33 7.56
CA THR A 79 -7.24 9.99 6.37
C THR A 79 -8.08 9.70 5.14
N ILE A 80 -8.08 10.63 4.20
CA ILE A 80 -8.73 10.52 2.90
C ILE A 80 -7.78 10.97 1.79
N GLY A 81 -7.80 10.28 0.66
CA GLY A 81 -7.05 10.69 -0.52
C GLY A 81 -7.02 9.62 -1.61
N SER A 82 -6.39 9.91 -2.74
CA SER A 82 -6.16 8.90 -3.77
C SER A 82 -5.19 7.82 -3.28
N PRO A 83 -5.21 6.60 -3.86
CA PRO A 83 -4.23 5.56 -3.53
C PRO A 83 -2.79 6.07 -3.60
N GLN A 84 -2.47 6.83 -4.66
CA GLN A 84 -1.16 7.44 -4.84
C GLN A 84 -0.83 8.48 -3.76
N TYR A 85 -1.79 9.29 -3.32
CA TYR A 85 -1.58 10.24 -2.23
C TYR A 85 -1.27 9.50 -0.92
N LEU A 86 -2.01 8.44 -0.61
CA LEU A 86 -1.81 7.63 0.60
C LEU A 86 -0.44 6.95 0.57
N ALA A 87 -0.07 6.32 -0.56
CA ALA A 87 1.25 5.74 -0.77
C ALA A 87 2.37 6.78 -0.69
N ASN A 88 2.12 8.03 -1.10
CA ASN A 88 3.09 9.11 -0.98
C ASN A 88 3.26 9.64 0.44
N LYS A 89 2.17 9.75 1.19
CA LYS A 89 2.14 10.34 2.54
C LYS A 89 2.60 9.38 3.62
N PHE A 90 2.19 8.12 3.52
CA PHE A 90 2.42 7.09 4.55
C PHE A 90 3.33 5.96 4.08
N GLY A 91 3.65 5.88 2.79
CA GLY A 91 4.59 4.88 2.29
C GLY A 91 6.02 5.18 2.76
N THR A 92 6.57 4.27 3.55
CA THR A 92 7.88 4.42 4.21
C THR A 92 9.04 3.94 3.35
N GLU A 93 8.77 3.13 2.32
CA GLU A 93 9.80 2.42 1.57
C GLU A 93 9.54 2.37 0.06
N TRP A 94 10.62 2.35 -0.69
CA TRP A 94 10.66 1.93 -2.09
C TRP A 94 10.98 0.44 -2.18
N LYS A 95 10.32 -0.24 -3.11
CA LYS A 95 10.62 -1.64 -3.44
C LYS A 95 11.27 -1.70 -4.81
N VAL A 96 12.42 -2.35 -4.88
CA VAL A 96 13.18 -2.56 -6.11
C VAL A 96 13.22 -4.04 -6.41
N ASP A 97 12.70 -4.45 -7.56
CA ASP A 97 12.85 -5.81 -8.08
C ASP A 97 13.88 -5.80 -9.21
N ILE A 98 14.87 -6.68 -9.13
CA ILE A 98 15.96 -6.81 -10.09
C ILE A 98 15.95 -8.24 -10.60
N LEU A 99 15.73 -8.42 -11.90
CA LEU A 99 15.93 -9.68 -12.60
C LEU A 99 17.33 -9.73 -13.18
N LEU A 100 18.07 -10.79 -12.87
CA LEU A 100 19.43 -11.02 -13.33
C LEU A 100 19.44 -11.63 -14.73
N ASP A 101 20.47 -11.31 -15.51
CA ASP A 101 20.70 -11.92 -16.83
C ASP A 101 20.98 -13.42 -16.74
N ASN A 102 21.70 -13.82 -15.71
CA ASN A 102 22.13 -15.18 -15.47
C ASN A 102 22.35 -15.42 -13.97
N PRO A 103 22.27 -16.68 -13.49
CA PRO A 103 22.47 -17.01 -12.09
C PRO A 103 23.94 -17.14 -11.66
N SER A 104 24.91 -16.70 -12.48
CA SER A 104 26.33 -16.88 -12.16
C SER A 104 26.72 -16.16 -10.87
N GLN A 105 27.69 -16.71 -10.14
CA GLN A 105 28.21 -16.05 -8.93
C GLN A 105 28.84 -14.68 -9.24
N GLY A 106 29.46 -14.51 -10.42
CA GLY A 106 30.02 -13.23 -10.84
C GLY A 106 28.95 -12.13 -10.92
N THR A 107 27.84 -12.40 -11.61
CA THR A 107 26.71 -11.46 -11.69
C THR A 107 26.10 -11.18 -10.32
N GLN A 108 25.96 -12.21 -9.49
CA GLN A 108 25.44 -12.07 -8.13
C GLN A 108 26.32 -11.17 -7.24
N ASN A 109 27.64 -11.28 -7.37
CA ASN A 109 28.61 -10.45 -6.62
C ASN A 109 28.60 -9.01 -7.14
N ASN A 110 28.62 -8.81 -8.46
CA ASN A 110 28.57 -7.48 -9.06
C ASN A 110 27.35 -6.68 -8.59
N ILE A 111 26.17 -7.32 -8.53
CA ILE A 111 24.95 -6.68 -8.03
C ILE A 111 25.04 -6.39 -6.54
N ASN A 112 25.61 -7.31 -5.75
CA ASN A 112 25.78 -7.08 -4.32
C ASN A 112 26.70 -5.88 -4.04
N ASP A 113 27.79 -5.78 -4.80
CA ASP A 113 28.76 -4.69 -4.70
C ASP A 113 28.12 -3.36 -5.14
N PHE A 114 27.35 -3.38 -6.24
CA PHE A 114 26.58 -2.21 -6.69
C PHE A 114 25.60 -1.72 -5.62
N ILE A 115 24.77 -2.61 -5.07
CA ILE A 115 23.79 -2.23 -4.04
C ILE A 115 24.52 -1.68 -2.81
N THR A 116 25.56 -2.36 -2.33
CA THR A 116 26.32 -1.93 -1.14
C THR A 116 26.99 -0.56 -1.36
N ARG A 117 27.48 -0.28 -2.57
CA ARG A 117 28.19 0.96 -2.87
C ARG A 117 27.26 2.13 -3.19
N GLU A 118 26.28 1.91 -4.05
CA GLU A 118 25.43 2.99 -4.61
C GLU A 118 24.14 3.20 -3.83
N ILE A 119 23.64 2.15 -3.15
CA ILE A 119 22.37 2.13 -2.42
C ILE A 119 22.56 1.45 -1.05
N PRO A 120 23.47 1.95 -0.19
CA PRO A 120 23.86 1.27 1.06
C PRO A 120 22.70 1.10 2.06
N MET A 121 21.66 1.91 1.94
CA MET A 121 20.43 1.85 2.74
C MET A 121 19.46 0.74 2.28
N ALA A 122 19.72 0.10 1.15
CA ALA A 122 18.89 -0.99 0.66
C ALA A 122 19.11 -2.24 1.51
N TYR A 123 18.02 -2.86 1.96
CA TYR A 123 18.08 -4.16 2.62
C TYR A 123 17.35 -5.21 1.78
N PRO A 124 17.93 -6.42 1.64
CA PRO A 124 17.33 -7.46 0.81
C PRO A 124 16.09 -8.03 1.49
N THR A 125 14.98 -8.06 0.77
CA THR A 125 13.75 -8.75 1.20
C THR A 125 13.70 -10.17 0.64
N ILE A 126 14.07 -10.35 -0.63
CA ILE A 126 14.08 -11.66 -1.31
C ILE A 126 15.37 -11.75 -2.12
N ILE A 127 16.10 -12.86 -1.97
CA ILE A 127 17.25 -13.19 -2.80
C ILE A 127 17.01 -14.55 -3.42
N ARG A 128 16.95 -14.61 -4.76
CA ARG A 128 16.85 -15.81 -5.57
C ARG A 128 17.99 -15.81 -6.61
N PRO A 129 18.35 -16.97 -7.20
CA PRO A 129 19.44 -17.03 -8.16
C PRO A 129 19.31 -16.07 -9.35
N THR A 130 18.09 -15.79 -9.79
CA THR A 130 17.80 -14.93 -10.95
C THR A 130 16.99 -13.69 -10.61
N SER A 131 16.56 -13.49 -9.36
CA SER A 131 15.71 -12.34 -8.97
C SER A 131 16.07 -11.89 -7.57
N ARG A 132 16.12 -10.57 -7.37
CA ARG A 132 16.40 -9.96 -6.06
C ARG A 132 15.43 -8.82 -5.81
N ILE A 133 14.86 -8.79 -4.62
CA ILE A 133 13.97 -7.73 -4.18
C ILE A 133 14.61 -7.05 -2.99
N TYR A 134 14.74 -5.73 -3.08
CA TYR A 134 15.26 -4.86 -2.05
C TYR A 134 14.17 -3.89 -1.59
N SER A 135 14.19 -3.59 -0.31
CA SER A 135 13.44 -2.48 0.28
C SER A 135 14.42 -1.37 0.65
N ILE A 136 14.03 -0.13 0.38
CA ILE A 136 14.86 1.06 0.59
C ILE A 136 14.03 2.10 1.33
N PRO A 137 14.49 2.63 2.47
CA PRO A 137 13.79 3.71 3.16
C PRO A 137 13.61 4.94 2.26
N ARG A 138 12.38 5.42 2.14
CA ARG A 138 12.03 6.54 1.25
C ARG A 138 12.66 7.87 1.65
N LYS A 139 12.97 8.03 2.94
CA LYS A 139 13.64 9.23 3.48
C LYS A 139 15.05 9.43 2.93
N GLU A 140 15.69 8.34 2.50
CA GLU A 140 17.10 8.33 2.11
C GLU A 140 17.33 8.64 0.63
N ILE A 141 16.36 8.33 -0.24
CA ILE A 141 16.52 8.51 -1.69
C ILE A 141 15.18 8.74 -2.39
N SER A 142 15.19 9.64 -3.38
CA SER A 142 14.03 9.85 -4.25
C SER A 142 13.88 8.72 -5.27
N ILE A 143 12.65 8.44 -5.70
CA ILE A 143 12.39 7.43 -6.74
C ILE A 143 13.13 7.73 -8.06
N THR A 144 13.28 9.00 -8.41
CA THR A 144 13.98 9.43 -9.62
C THR A 144 15.48 9.17 -9.54
N GLU A 145 16.09 9.45 -8.39
CA GLU A 145 17.51 9.17 -8.18
C GLU A 145 17.79 7.67 -8.13
N LEU A 146 16.92 6.92 -7.45
CA LEU A 146 16.97 5.46 -7.41
C LEU A 146 16.89 4.86 -8.81
N PHE A 147 15.94 5.33 -9.63
CA PHE A 147 15.80 4.90 -11.03
C PHE A 147 17.06 5.22 -11.84
N LYS A 148 17.62 6.43 -11.71
CA LYS A 148 18.87 6.80 -12.42
C LYS A 148 20.05 5.90 -12.04
N LYS A 149 20.20 5.55 -10.75
CA LYS A 149 21.26 4.65 -10.28
C LYS A 149 21.12 3.25 -10.90
N LEU A 150 19.91 2.70 -10.92
CA LEU A 150 19.62 1.39 -11.53
C LEU A 150 19.77 1.40 -13.04
N ASP A 151 19.36 2.48 -13.70
CA ASP A 151 19.51 2.63 -15.15
C ASP A 151 20.98 2.66 -15.57
N ALA A 152 21.79 3.45 -14.87
CA ALA A 152 23.24 3.48 -15.08
C ALA A 152 23.89 2.11 -14.81
N ALA A 153 23.40 1.38 -13.80
CA ALA A 153 23.88 0.03 -13.48
C ALA A 153 23.59 -0.96 -14.63
N GLN A 154 22.38 -0.92 -15.17
CA GLN A 154 21.99 -1.75 -16.32
C GLN A 154 22.82 -1.40 -17.56
N GLN A 155 23.04 -0.11 -17.85
CA GLN A 155 23.86 0.33 -18.98
C GLN A 155 25.33 -0.09 -18.87
N ASN A 156 25.87 -0.16 -17.65
CA ASN A 156 27.21 -0.66 -17.36
C ASN A 156 27.32 -2.20 -17.42
N ASN A 157 26.25 -2.89 -17.84
CA ASN A 157 26.19 -4.34 -18.06
C ASN A 157 26.64 -5.15 -16.83
N ILE A 158 26.24 -4.72 -15.63
CA ILE A 158 26.59 -5.43 -14.38
C ILE A 158 25.83 -6.76 -14.20
N GLY A 159 24.95 -7.09 -15.15
CA GLY A 159 24.14 -8.32 -15.17
C GLY A 159 22.67 -8.14 -14.77
N ILE A 160 22.14 -6.92 -14.89
CA ILE A 160 20.71 -6.61 -14.71
C ILE A 160 20.00 -6.77 -16.06
N LYS A 161 19.03 -7.68 -16.11
CA LYS A 161 18.17 -7.89 -17.27
C LYS A 161 17.01 -6.91 -17.33
N TYR A 162 16.33 -6.79 -16.19
CA TYR A 162 15.20 -5.90 -15.98
C TYR A 162 15.22 -5.43 -14.53
N TYR A 163 14.77 -4.21 -14.30
CA TYR A 163 14.49 -3.71 -12.96
C TYR A 163 13.13 -3.03 -12.92
N SER A 164 12.54 -2.97 -11.73
CA SER A 164 11.36 -2.16 -11.46
C SER A 164 11.50 -1.47 -10.11
N CYS A 165 10.98 -0.25 -10.03
CA CYS A 165 10.88 0.49 -8.78
C CYS A 165 9.40 0.76 -8.51
N SER A 166 8.94 0.41 -7.31
CA SER A 166 7.54 0.58 -6.91
C SER A 166 7.45 1.24 -5.54
N CYS A 167 6.34 1.95 -5.32
CA CYS A 167 5.99 2.47 -4.00
C CYS A 167 5.45 1.35 -3.10
N SER A 168 5.29 1.68 -1.82
CA SER A 168 4.57 0.82 -0.87
C SER A 168 3.14 0.59 -1.35
N THR A 169 2.65 -0.65 -1.22
CA THR A 169 1.26 -1.00 -1.53
C THR A 169 0.31 -0.40 -0.49
N LEU A 170 -0.99 -0.36 -0.80
CA LEU A 170 -1.97 0.12 0.16
C LEU A 170 -2.00 -0.70 1.46
N GLU A 171 -1.69 -1.99 1.41
CA GLU A 171 -1.55 -2.85 2.60
C GLU A 171 -0.45 -2.34 3.54
N LYS A 172 0.74 -2.06 3.00
CA LYS A 172 1.85 -1.53 3.80
C LYS A 172 1.51 -0.16 4.38
N VAL A 173 0.89 0.69 3.57
CA VAL A 173 0.42 2.02 4.00
C VAL A 173 -0.59 1.92 5.14
N PHE A 174 -1.55 0.99 5.03
CA PHE A 174 -2.55 0.78 6.06
C PHE A 174 -1.92 0.31 7.37
N LEU A 175 -0.98 -0.64 7.32
CA LEU A 175 -0.25 -1.10 8.50
C LEU A 175 0.53 0.03 9.17
N GLU A 176 1.21 0.87 8.39
CA GLU A 176 1.93 2.04 8.90
C GLU A 176 0.96 3.02 9.60
N ILE A 177 -0.20 3.28 8.99
CA ILE A 177 -1.24 4.14 9.58
C ILE A 177 -1.72 3.59 10.93
N VAL A 178 -1.91 2.26 11.04
CA VAL A 178 -2.28 1.61 12.31
C VAL A 178 -1.20 1.85 13.36
N ILE A 179 0.07 1.58 13.03
CA ILE A 179 1.20 1.79 13.95
C ILE A 179 1.28 3.25 14.42
N LEU A 180 1.19 4.22 13.48
CA LEU A 180 1.21 5.65 13.81
C LEU A 180 0.04 6.06 14.70
N SER A 181 -1.12 5.42 14.54
CA SER A 181 -2.29 5.69 15.39
C SER A 181 -2.12 5.19 16.82
N GLU A 182 -1.50 4.02 17.00
CA GLU A 182 -1.20 3.46 18.32
C GLU A 182 -0.16 4.30 19.07
N LEU A 183 0.90 4.73 18.37
CA LEU A 183 1.92 5.61 18.94
C LEU A 183 1.34 6.93 19.43
N ARG A 184 0.42 7.54 18.66
CA ARG A 184 -0.25 8.79 19.07
C ARG A 184 -1.10 8.61 20.32
N ASN A 185 -1.80 7.47 20.45
CA ASN A 185 -2.62 7.20 21.63
C ASN A 185 -1.74 7.07 22.89
N LEU A 186 -0.57 6.44 22.78
CA LEU A 186 0.40 6.32 23.88
C LEU A 186 0.95 7.69 24.30
N GLU A 187 1.24 8.58 23.36
CA GLU A 187 1.67 9.96 23.66
C GLU A 187 0.57 10.74 24.41
N SER A 188 -0.69 10.65 23.95
CA SER A 188 -1.81 11.32 24.62
C SER A 188 -2.10 10.79 26.03
N ASP A 189 -1.93 9.49 26.27
CA ASP A 189 -2.09 8.88 27.59
C ASP A 189 -0.96 9.30 28.54
N THR A 190 0.25 9.51 28.01
CA THR A 190 1.42 9.95 28.78
C THR A 190 1.29 11.42 29.18
N GLU A 191 0.92 12.31 28.26
CA GLU A 191 0.68 13.74 28.55
C GLU A 191 -0.46 13.94 29.56
N MET A 192 -1.53 13.14 29.45
CA MET A 192 -2.67 13.19 30.37
C MET A 192 -2.34 12.65 31.76
N SER A 193 -1.44 11.66 31.84
CA SER A 193 -0.88 11.18 33.11
C SER A 193 0.02 12.23 33.78
N GLU A 194 0.87 12.92 33.01
CA GLU A 194 1.75 13.99 33.51
C GLU A 194 0.97 15.23 33.98
N LEU A 195 -0.11 15.62 33.30
CA LEU A 195 -0.98 16.70 33.76
C LEU A 195 -1.74 16.36 35.06
N SER A 196 -2.06 15.07 35.28
CA SER A 196 -2.73 14.62 36.51
C SER A 196 -1.79 14.51 37.72
N ALA A 197 -0.47 14.49 37.50
CA ALA A 197 0.56 14.30 38.51
C ALA A 197 1.12 15.63 39.09
N GLN A 198 0.69 16.80 38.60
CA GLN A 198 1.10 18.08 39.19
C GLN A 198 0.38 18.31 40.53
N PRO A 199 1.11 18.45 41.66
CA PRO A 199 0.47 18.75 42.94
C PRO A 199 -0.14 20.16 42.88
N ARG A 200 -1.42 20.27 43.25
CA ARG A 200 -2.06 21.56 43.55
C ARG A 200 -1.29 22.24 44.69
N ASN A 201 -0.33 23.10 44.35
CA ASN A 201 0.23 24.05 45.29
C ASN A 201 -0.85 25.08 45.63
N LEU A 202 -1.66 24.78 46.65
CA LEU A 202 -2.44 25.79 47.36
C LEU A 202 -1.46 26.70 48.12
N ASN A 203 -1.04 27.78 47.47
CA ASN A 203 -0.58 28.96 48.20
C ASN A 203 -1.80 29.70 48.74
N VAL A 204 -2.19 29.37 49.98
CA VAL A 204 -3.03 30.25 50.79
C VAL A 204 -2.09 31.12 51.60
N SER A 205 -2.07 32.42 51.29
CA SER A 205 -1.50 33.47 52.15
C SER A 205 -2.59 34.05 53.03
#